data_AF-A0A950TYG2-F1
#
_entry.id   AF-A0A950TYG2-F1
#
_cell.length_a   1.000
_cell.length_b   1.000
_cell.length_c   1.000
_cell.angle_alpha   90.00
_cell.angle_beta   90.00
_cell.angle_gamma   90.00
#
_symmetry.space_group_name_H-M   'P 1'
#
loop_
_entity.id
_entity.type
_entity.pdbx_description
1 polymer ?
#
loop_
_entity_poly.entity_id
_entity_poly.type
_entity_poly.pdbx_seq_one_letter_code
_entity_poly.pdbx_strand_id
1 'polypeptide(L)'
;GGHVSHVYARRVTGVSSRDLTPVPGSEFVLEADLVLIAIGFEHPEHEGLVEELGLELDRRGNIRTRQTYRTSVDGVYACGDARIGQSLIVTAIAEGRKCARIVNKDLGGSPMDADREMLALGAWSGEADHTLRHEAEAAGTVRPGEEFFSGPGRRSVTLDDR
;
A
#
# COMPACT_ATOMS: atom_id res chain seq x y z
N GLY A 1 -18.59 -27.01 24.73
CA GLY A 1 -18.69 -26.13 23.54
C GLY A 1 -19.22 -24.80 24.00
N GLY A 2 -18.53 -23.71 23.71
CA GLY A 2 -19.08 -22.38 24.00
C GLY A 2 -20.27 -22.10 23.08
N HIS A 3 -21.33 -21.50 23.62
CA HIS A 3 -22.40 -20.90 22.82
C HIS A 3 -22.34 -19.39 23.02
N VAL A 4 -22.48 -18.64 21.94
CA VAL A 4 -22.74 -17.21 22.04
C VAL A 4 -24.23 -17.07 22.34
N SER A 5 -24.58 -16.18 23.27
CA SER A 5 -25.98 -15.79 23.51
C SER A 5 -26.19 -14.29 23.34
N HIS A 6 -25.15 -13.48 23.63
CA HIS A 6 -25.27 -12.04 23.60
C HIS A 6 -23.97 -11.36 23.16
N VAL A 7 -24.09 -10.16 22.60
CA VAL A 7 -23.01 -9.21 22.37
C VAL A 7 -23.28 -7.96 23.22
N TYR A 8 -22.31 -7.61 24.05
CA TYR A 8 -22.31 -6.33 24.78
C TYR A 8 -21.68 -5.26 23.89
N ALA A 9 -22.42 -4.19 23.63
CA ALA A 9 -22.01 -3.10 22.77
C ALA A 9 -22.24 -1.74 23.44
N ARG A 10 -21.61 -0.70 22.90
CA ARG A 10 -21.85 0.70 23.28
C ARG A 10 -21.84 1.57 22.03
N ARG A 11 -22.54 2.71 22.08
CA ARG A 11 -22.50 3.67 20.97
C ARG A 11 -21.18 4.41 20.98
N VAL A 12 -20.73 4.78 19.78
CA VAL A 12 -19.55 5.62 19.55
C VAL A 12 -19.94 6.80 18.67
N THR A 13 -19.33 7.96 18.89
CA THR A 13 -19.35 9.10 17.97
C THR A 13 -18.06 9.17 17.19
N GLY A 14 -18.09 9.77 16.00
CA GLY A 14 -16.94 9.86 15.11
C GLY A 14 -17.33 9.84 13.65
N VAL A 15 -16.47 10.35 12.78
CA VAL A 15 -16.66 10.32 11.32
C VAL A 15 -15.76 9.30 10.62
N SER A 16 -14.84 8.68 11.37
CA SER A 16 -13.94 7.65 10.84
C SER A 16 -13.61 6.62 11.91
N SER A 17 -13.13 5.45 11.50
CA SER A 17 -12.68 4.38 12.41
C SER A 17 -11.52 4.80 13.33
N ARG A 18 -10.78 5.85 12.98
CA ARG A 18 -9.65 6.39 13.78
C ARG A 18 -10.09 7.40 14.83
N ASP A 19 -11.35 7.80 14.83
CA ASP A 19 -11.91 8.87 15.66
C ASP A 19 -13.21 8.41 16.34
N LEU A 20 -13.21 7.18 16.87
CA LEU A 20 -14.37 6.63 17.57
C LEU A 20 -14.26 6.91 19.07
N THR A 21 -15.14 7.79 19.58
CA THR A 21 -15.23 8.10 21.02
C THR A 21 -16.47 7.44 21.61
N PRO A 22 -16.35 6.67 22.71
CA PRO A 22 -17.50 6.07 23.40
C PRO A 22 -18.49 7.11 23.93
N VAL A 23 -19.79 6.85 23.79
CA VAL A 23 -20.83 7.64 24.46
C VAL A 23 -21.11 7.01 25.84
N PRO A 24 -20.83 7.71 26.95
CA PRO A 24 -21.09 7.16 28.30
C PRO A 24 -22.57 6.84 28.52
N GLY A 25 -22.87 5.71 29.17
CA GLY A 25 -24.25 5.31 29.48
C GLY A 25 -25.04 4.78 28.28
N SER A 26 -24.37 4.51 27.16
CA SER A 26 -24.99 4.01 25.93
C SER A 26 -24.82 2.50 25.72
N GLU A 27 -24.45 1.77 26.78
CA GLU A 27 -24.27 0.33 26.77
C GLU A 27 -25.60 -0.39 26.48
N PHE A 28 -25.55 -1.39 25.62
CA PHE A 28 -26.70 -2.22 25.27
C PHE A 28 -26.26 -3.66 24.97
N VAL A 29 -27.24 -4.56 24.96
CA VAL A 29 -27.04 -5.99 24.72
C VAL A 29 -27.81 -6.38 23.46
N LEU A 30 -27.16 -7.15 22.58
CA LEU A 30 -27.77 -7.76 21.40
C LEU A 30 -27.79 -9.28 21.60
N GLU A 31 -28.95 -9.91 21.48
CA GLU A 31 -29.05 -11.37 21.40
C GLU A 31 -28.36 -11.86 20.13
N ALA A 32 -27.51 -12.88 20.24
CA ALA A 32 -26.81 -13.45 19.11
C ALA A 32 -26.40 -14.90 19.38
N ASP A 33 -26.73 -15.79 18.46
CA ASP A 33 -26.26 -17.19 18.49
C ASP A 33 -24.88 -17.37 17.83
N LEU A 34 -24.45 -16.39 17.02
CA LEU A 34 -23.19 -16.37 16.28
C LEU A 34 -22.68 -14.93 16.10
N VAL A 35 -21.36 -14.74 16.23
CA VAL A 35 -20.68 -13.47 15.95
C VAL A 35 -19.56 -13.70 14.94
N LEU A 36 -19.60 -12.95 13.83
CA LEU A 36 -18.57 -12.94 12.81
C LEU A 36 -17.78 -11.64 12.92
N ILE A 37 -16.49 -11.74 13.27
CA ILE A 37 -15.59 -10.60 13.30
C ILE A 37 -15.02 -10.40 11.90
N ALA A 38 -15.57 -9.46 11.15
CA ALA A 38 -15.17 -9.13 9.78
C ALA A 38 -14.39 -7.80 9.72
N ILE A 39 -13.41 -7.63 10.61
CA ILE A 39 -12.62 -6.39 10.74
C ILE A 39 -11.49 -6.26 9.71
N GLY A 40 -11.31 -7.26 8.85
CA GLY A 40 -10.35 -7.23 7.75
C GLY A 40 -8.96 -7.74 8.12
N PHE A 41 -7.95 -7.24 7.41
CA PHE A 41 -6.54 -7.58 7.56
C PHE A 41 -5.83 -6.49 8.36
N GLU A 42 -5.03 -6.88 9.35
CA GLU A 42 -4.26 -5.94 10.17
C GLU A 42 -2.83 -5.78 9.62
N HIS A 43 -2.08 -6.89 9.58
CA HIS A 43 -0.74 -7.03 9.03
C HIS A 43 -0.45 -8.53 8.78
N PRO A 44 0.68 -8.91 8.14
CA PRO A 44 1.08 -10.32 8.04
C PRO A 44 1.24 -10.97 9.41
N GLU A 45 1.06 -12.28 9.50
CA GLU A 45 1.45 -13.03 10.69
C GLU A 45 2.94 -12.81 10.97
N HIS A 46 3.26 -12.39 12.19
CA HIS A 46 4.65 -12.13 12.60
C HIS A 46 5.37 -13.42 12.94
N GLU A 47 4.69 -14.32 13.64
CA GLU A 47 5.19 -15.67 13.93
C GLU A 47 5.47 -16.44 12.62
N GLY A 48 6.56 -17.21 12.60
CA GLY A 48 6.98 -17.97 11.43
C GLY A 48 7.88 -17.13 10.50
N LEU A 49 7.54 -17.07 9.20
CA LEU A 49 8.45 -16.58 8.15
C LEU A 49 9.03 -15.18 8.42
N VAL A 50 8.23 -14.26 8.97
CA VAL A 50 8.66 -12.87 9.24
C VAL A 50 9.73 -12.84 10.33
N GLU A 51 9.51 -13.53 11.44
CA GLU A 51 10.47 -13.67 12.55
C GLU A 51 11.68 -14.53 12.16
N GLU A 52 11.47 -15.67 11.49
CA GLU A 52 12.52 -16.60 11.08
C GLU A 52 13.54 -15.94 10.13
N LEU A 53 13.07 -15.06 9.25
CA LEU A 53 13.92 -14.26 8.37
C LEU A 53 14.46 -13.00 9.05
N GLY A 54 13.96 -12.60 10.22
CA GLY A 54 14.37 -11.38 10.91
C GLY A 54 13.98 -10.09 10.15
N LEU A 55 12.79 -10.08 9.54
CA LEU A 55 12.32 -8.93 8.77
C LEU A 55 11.92 -7.78 9.70
N GLU A 56 12.40 -6.57 9.38
CA GLU A 56 11.97 -5.38 10.09
C GLU A 56 10.53 -5.00 9.74
N LEU A 57 9.78 -4.53 10.73
CA LEU A 57 8.39 -4.11 10.56
C LEU A 57 8.26 -2.57 10.66
N ASP A 58 7.22 -2.04 10.02
CA ASP A 58 6.81 -0.64 10.19
C ASP A 58 5.94 -0.45 11.44
N ARG A 59 5.52 0.80 11.70
CA ARG A 59 4.68 1.11 12.88
C ARG A 59 3.29 0.47 12.85
N ARG A 60 2.86 -0.05 11.70
CA ARG A 60 1.58 -0.74 11.50
C ARG A 60 1.75 -2.27 11.49
N GLY A 61 2.96 -2.77 11.74
CA GLY A 61 3.26 -4.20 11.74
C GLY A 61 3.45 -4.81 10.35
N ASN A 62 3.48 -4.02 9.28
CA ASN A 62 3.76 -4.53 7.92
C ASN A 62 5.25 -4.70 7.70
N ILE A 63 5.64 -5.54 6.75
CA ILE A 63 7.05 -5.74 6.38
C ILE A 63 7.61 -4.42 5.82
N ARG A 64 8.63 -3.89 6.51
CA ARG A 64 9.30 -2.66 6.12
C ARG A 64 10.08 -2.91 4.84
N THR A 65 9.90 -2.01 3.87
CA THR A 65 10.62 -2.05 2.59
C THR A 65 11.05 -0.66 2.14
N ARG A 66 12.04 -0.63 1.24
CA ARG A 66 12.34 0.56 0.42
C ARG A 66 11.27 0.74 -0.67
N GLN A 67 11.29 1.87 -1.38
CA GLN A 67 10.39 2.05 -2.53
C GLN A 67 10.53 0.92 -3.57
N THR A 68 11.74 0.38 -3.68
CA THR A 68 12.14 -0.75 -4.53
C THR A 68 11.74 -2.13 -4.02
N TYR A 69 10.84 -2.26 -3.04
CA TYR A 69 10.33 -3.56 -2.53
C TYR A 69 11.32 -4.41 -1.72
N ARG A 70 12.61 -4.02 -1.68
CA ARG A 70 13.64 -4.67 -0.85
C ARG A 70 13.33 -4.49 0.63
N THR A 71 13.43 -5.57 1.39
CA THR A 71 13.28 -5.57 2.84
C THR A 71 14.60 -5.17 3.54
N SER A 72 14.66 -5.36 4.86
CA SER A 72 15.88 -5.27 5.66
C SER A 72 16.89 -6.39 5.39
N VAL A 73 16.45 -7.48 4.78
CA VAL A 73 17.26 -8.68 4.51
C VAL A 73 17.57 -8.77 3.02
N ASP A 74 18.85 -8.90 2.69
CA ASP A 74 19.32 -8.99 1.32
C ASP A 74 18.73 -10.21 0.60
N GLY A 75 18.25 -9.99 -0.62
CA GLY A 75 17.58 -11.03 -1.41
C GLY A 75 16.13 -11.31 -1.00
N VAL A 76 15.58 -10.63 0.02
CA VAL A 76 14.18 -10.76 0.43
C VAL A 76 13.40 -9.49 0.09
N TYR A 77 12.22 -9.68 -0.50
CA TYR A 77 11.36 -8.61 -1.02
C TYR A 77 9.93 -8.79 -0.50
N ALA A 78 9.21 -7.69 -0.32
CA ALA A 78 7.79 -7.71 0.05
C ALA A 78 6.97 -6.73 -0.80
N CYS A 79 5.72 -7.12 -1.09
CA CYS A 79 4.81 -6.36 -1.93
C CYS A 79 3.35 -6.66 -1.56
N GLY A 80 2.40 -5.88 -2.08
CA GLY A 80 0.99 -6.04 -1.77
C GLY A 80 0.69 -5.81 -0.28
N ASP A 81 -0.34 -6.48 0.23
CA ASP A 81 -0.87 -6.23 1.58
C ASP A 81 0.18 -6.44 2.68
N ALA A 82 1.16 -7.32 2.46
CA ALA A 82 2.24 -7.53 3.42
C ALA A 82 3.18 -6.32 3.60
N ARG A 83 3.21 -5.43 2.61
CA ARG A 83 4.03 -4.21 2.60
C ARG A 83 3.22 -2.96 2.93
N ILE A 84 2.04 -2.79 2.32
CA ILE A 84 1.27 -1.54 2.41
C ILE A 84 0.08 -1.60 3.37
N GLY A 85 -0.18 -2.79 3.94
CA GLY A 85 -1.39 -3.11 4.69
C GLY A 85 -2.56 -3.43 3.76
N GLN A 86 -3.73 -3.68 4.35
CA GLN A 86 -4.95 -4.05 3.64
C GLN A 86 -5.18 -3.22 2.35
N SER A 87 -5.24 -3.89 1.21
CA SER A 87 -5.44 -3.26 -0.10
C SER A 87 -6.39 -4.06 -1.00
N LEU A 88 -6.69 -3.52 -2.19
CA LEU A 88 -7.48 -4.24 -3.19
C LEU A 88 -6.61 -5.27 -3.90
N ILE A 89 -7.21 -6.39 -4.34
CA ILE A 89 -6.52 -7.42 -5.11
C ILE A 89 -5.78 -6.86 -6.35
N VAL A 90 -6.36 -5.86 -7.02
CA VAL A 90 -5.73 -5.19 -8.17
C VAL A 90 -4.46 -4.43 -7.79
N THR A 91 -4.42 -3.87 -6.57
CA THR A 91 -3.24 -3.19 -6.03
C THR A 91 -2.15 -4.21 -5.71
N ALA A 92 -2.50 -5.33 -5.07
CA ALA A 92 -1.56 -6.42 -4.81
C ALA A 92 -0.94 -6.97 -6.10
N ILE A 93 -1.74 -7.15 -7.15
CA ILE A 93 -1.25 -7.57 -8.48
C ILE A 93 -0.30 -6.52 -9.08
N ALA A 94 -0.65 -5.24 -9.01
CA ALA A 94 0.19 -4.17 -9.53
C ALA A 94 1.53 -4.07 -8.78
N GLU A 95 1.51 -4.16 -7.44
CA GLU A 95 2.71 -4.19 -6.59
C GLU A 95 3.58 -5.41 -6.89
N GLY A 96 2.97 -6.60 -7.03
CA GLY A 96 3.69 -7.83 -7.37
C GLY A 96 4.42 -7.72 -8.72
N ARG A 97 3.78 -7.14 -9.74
CA ARG A 97 4.41 -6.92 -11.05
C ARG A 97 5.58 -5.93 -10.99
N LYS A 98 5.51 -4.92 -10.13
CA LYS A 98 6.62 -3.97 -9.94
C LYS A 98 7.76 -4.62 -9.15
N CYS A 99 7.44 -5.36 -8.09
CA CYS A 99 8.38 -6.12 -7.29
C CYS A 99 9.16 -7.12 -8.14
N ALA A 100 8.48 -7.91 -8.96
CA ALA A 100 9.10 -8.91 -9.85
C ALA A 100 10.15 -8.31 -10.78
N ARG A 101 9.94 -7.09 -11.28
CA ARG A 101 10.92 -6.39 -12.12
C ARG A 101 12.18 -6.01 -11.36
N ILE A 102 12.03 -5.57 -10.12
CA ILE A 102 13.19 -5.27 -9.26
C ILE A 102 13.96 -6.55 -8.96
N VAL A 103 13.26 -7.62 -8.58
CA VAL A 103 13.90 -8.93 -8.36
C VAL A 103 14.65 -9.40 -9.60
N ASN A 104 14.04 -9.28 -10.79
CA ASN A 104 14.67 -9.63 -12.05
C ASN A 104 15.93 -8.78 -12.32
N LYS A 105 15.87 -7.45 -12.11
CA LYS A 105 17.04 -6.57 -12.24
C LYS A 105 18.18 -7.01 -11.31
N ASP A 106 17.85 -7.33 -10.06
CA ASP A 106 18.84 -7.67 -9.02
C ASP A 106 19.51 -9.03 -9.25
N LEU A 107 18.79 -9.95 -9.90
CA LEU A 107 19.34 -11.24 -10.32
C LEU A 107 20.06 -11.19 -11.68
N GLY A 108 20.26 -9.99 -12.26
CA GLY A 108 20.96 -9.80 -13.54
C GLY A 108 20.13 -10.18 -14.76
N GLY A 109 18.81 -10.29 -14.62
CA GLY A 109 17.89 -10.61 -15.70
C GLY A 109 17.76 -9.48 -16.74
N SER A 110 17.42 -9.85 -17.97
CA SER A 110 17.11 -8.88 -19.03
C SER A 110 15.76 -8.19 -18.75
N PRO A 111 15.53 -6.97 -19.28
CA PRO A 111 14.23 -6.31 -19.15
C PRO A 111 13.08 -7.20 -19.63
N MET A 112 11.99 -7.28 -18.86
CA MET A 112 10.82 -8.06 -19.25
C MET A 112 10.11 -7.38 -20.43
N ASP A 113 9.41 -8.13 -21.28
CA ASP A 113 8.84 -7.60 -22.53
C ASP A 113 7.88 -6.41 -22.33
N ALA A 114 7.13 -6.37 -21.23
CA ALA A 114 6.27 -5.23 -20.86
C ALA A 114 7.05 -3.96 -20.50
N ASP A 115 8.36 -4.08 -20.27
CA ASP A 115 9.25 -2.97 -19.93
C ASP A 115 9.98 -2.45 -21.15
N ARG A 116 10.02 -3.19 -22.27
CA ARG A 116 10.60 -2.67 -23.52
C ARG A 116 9.91 -1.40 -23.99
N GLU A 117 8.59 -1.33 -23.86
CA GLU A 117 7.80 -0.16 -24.27
C GLU A 117 7.96 1.01 -23.27
N MET A 118 8.00 0.72 -21.96
CA MET A 118 8.21 1.73 -20.91
C MET A 118 9.66 2.25 -20.83
N LEU A 119 10.65 1.40 -21.10
CA LEU A 119 12.06 1.77 -21.26
C LEU A 119 12.28 2.57 -22.55
N ALA A 120 11.62 2.18 -23.66
CA ALA A 120 11.66 2.96 -24.90
C ALA A 120 11.03 4.36 -24.75
N LEU A 121 10.09 4.52 -23.81
CA LEU A 121 9.47 5.81 -23.46
C LEU A 121 10.23 6.58 -22.37
N GLY A 122 11.32 6.04 -21.81
CA GLY A 122 12.10 6.69 -20.74
C GLY A 122 11.38 6.80 -19.40
N ALA A 123 10.27 6.10 -19.19
CA ALA A 123 9.42 6.23 -18.02
C ALA A 123 9.85 5.35 -16.83
N TRP A 124 10.93 4.58 -17.00
CA TRP A 124 11.47 3.68 -15.98
C TRP A 124 13.00 3.61 -16.10
N SER A 125 13.74 4.42 -15.35
CA SER A 125 15.21 4.38 -15.33
C SER A 125 15.74 3.21 -14.51
N GLY A 126 14.92 2.66 -13.59
CA GLY A 126 15.37 1.70 -12.58
C GLY A 126 16.45 2.26 -11.64
N GLU A 127 16.78 3.55 -11.76
CA GLU A 127 17.84 4.22 -11.03
C GLU A 127 17.18 5.30 -10.17
N ALA A 128 17.32 5.09 -8.86
CA ALA A 128 17.25 6.06 -7.78
C ALA A 128 15.92 6.33 -7.04
N ASP A 129 16.13 6.43 -5.72
CA ASP A 129 15.20 6.43 -4.60
C ASP A 129 14.59 7.80 -4.34
N HIS A 130 14.26 8.55 -5.41
CA HIS A 130 13.72 9.90 -5.28
C HIS A 130 12.48 10.10 -6.15
N THR A 131 11.59 10.99 -5.69
CA THR A 131 10.39 11.32 -6.43
C THR A 131 10.77 12.02 -7.73
N LEU A 132 10.00 11.79 -8.81
CA LEU A 132 10.19 12.48 -10.10
C LEU A 132 10.26 14.01 -9.97
N ARG A 133 9.65 14.56 -8.91
CA ARG A 133 9.73 15.98 -8.55
C ARG A 133 11.15 16.39 -8.14
N HIS A 134 11.85 15.57 -7.37
CA HIS A 134 13.21 15.86 -6.93
C HIS A 134 14.19 15.91 -8.11
N GLU A 135 14.01 15.05 -9.12
CA GLU A 135 14.77 15.11 -10.37
C GLU A 135 14.49 16.41 -11.13
N ALA A 136 13.21 16.78 -11.25
CA ALA A 136 12.80 18.00 -11.94
C ALA A 136 13.25 19.28 -11.20
N GLU A 137 13.29 19.27 -9.87
CA GLU A 137 13.84 20.35 -9.05
C GLU A 137 15.37 20.45 -9.19
N ALA A 138 16.08 19.32 -9.16
CA ALA A 138 17.53 19.27 -9.35
C ALA A 138 17.96 19.70 -10.76
N ALA A 139 17.16 19.37 -11.78
CA ALA A 139 17.36 19.82 -13.16
C ALA A 139 16.86 21.27 -13.41
N GLY A 140 16.30 21.94 -12.39
CA GLY A 140 15.79 23.30 -12.48
C GLY A 140 14.56 23.46 -13.37
N THR A 141 13.88 22.36 -13.71
CA THR A 141 12.70 22.32 -14.59
C THR A 141 11.40 22.59 -13.82
N VAL A 142 11.43 22.45 -12.49
CA VAL A 142 10.32 22.73 -11.57
C VAL A 142 10.88 23.44 -10.36
N ARG A 143 10.19 24.48 -9.89
CA ARG A 143 10.57 25.16 -8.65
C ARG A 143 9.83 24.57 -7.45
N PRO A 144 10.43 24.60 -6.25
CA PRO A 144 9.71 24.27 -5.03
C PRO A 144 8.41 25.08 -4.92
N GLY A 145 7.27 24.40 -4.79
CA GLY A 145 5.94 25.01 -4.74
C GLY A 145 5.16 25.01 -6.06
N GLU A 146 5.78 24.71 -7.20
CA GLU A 146 5.06 24.55 -8.47
C GLU A 146 4.34 23.20 -8.54
N GLU A 147 3.17 23.17 -9.20
CA GLU A 147 2.46 21.93 -9.50
C GLU A 147 3.28 21.11 -10.50
N PHE A 148 3.50 19.82 -10.18
CA PHE A 148 4.29 18.91 -11.01
C PHE A 148 3.46 17.68 -11.36
N PHE A 149 3.27 17.47 -12.66
CA PHE A 149 2.40 16.46 -13.24
C PHE A 149 3.21 15.23 -13.66
N SER A 150 2.83 14.03 -13.19
CA SER A 150 3.64 12.81 -13.35
C SER A 150 2.92 11.62 -14.02
N GLY A 151 1.86 11.82 -14.82
CA GLY A 151 1.10 10.71 -15.42
C GLY A 151 0.11 11.11 -16.53
N PRO A 152 -0.52 10.17 -17.27
CA PRO A 152 -1.23 10.49 -18.52
C PRO A 152 -2.59 11.18 -18.29
N GLY A 153 -2.82 12.28 -19.02
CA GLY A 153 -3.82 13.30 -18.69
C GLY A 153 -5.29 13.07 -19.10
N ARG A 154 -6.18 13.78 -18.41
CA ARG A 154 -7.52 14.13 -18.91
C ARG A 154 -7.36 15.30 -19.89
N ARG A 155 -7.69 15.10 -21.16
CA ARG A 155 -7.93 16.21 -22.10
C ARG A 155 -9.22 16.92 -21.64
N SER A 156 -9.12 18.18 -21.27
CA SER A 156 -10.30 19.05 -21.17
C SER A 156 -10.81 19.32 -22.58
N VAL A 157 -11.99 18.81 -22.91
CA VAL A 157 -12.74 19.22 -24.10
C VAL A 157 -13.60 20.40 -23.67
N THR A 158 -13.30 21.60 -24.18
CA THR A 158 -14.18 22.75 -24.08
C THR A 158 -15.25 22.60 -25.15
N LEU A 159 -16.52 22.51 -24.74
CA LEU A 159 -17.66 22.72 -25.64
C LEU A 159 -17.71 24.23 -25.96
N ASP A 160 -17.55 24.58 -27.23
CA ASP A 160 -17.76 25.93 -27.74
C ASP A 160 -19.25 26.06 -28.06
N ASP A 161 -19.99 26.83 -27.27
CA ASP A 161 -21.38 27.19 -27.53
C ASP A 161 -21.42 28.26 -28.63
N ARG A 162 -21.93 27.88 -29.81
CA ARG A 162 -22.54 28.81 -30.77
C ARG A 162 -23.93 28.34 -31.15
#